data_AF-A0A5C5W6Q1-F1
#
_entry.id   AF-A0A5C5W6Q1-F1
#
_cell.length_a   1.000
_cell.length_b   1.000
_cell.length_c   1.000
_cell.angle_alpha   90.00
_cell.angle_beta   90.00
_cell.angle_gamma   90.00
#
_symmetry.space_group_name_H-M   'P 1'
#
loop_
_entity.id
_entity.type
_entity.pdbx_description
1 polymer ?
#
loop_
_entity_poly.entity_id
_entity_poly.type
_entity_poly.pdbx_seq_one_letter_code
_entity_poly.pdbx_strand_id
1 'polypeptide(L)'
;MFRMTLIILLAGAALAQTTAPAPTATPGPAIAKTSKQPTLQGEPRLRYICKQLDLTPQQKEQAESLIAVYAATIAAASDKDQMLAVLREIQVLSQELQEAKKAGDEARIKELNKRLREATPGLQAEDEFMSGLRGMLTDEQKPILATTLERLERDPHVQLKPVDVIRVATDLKLDAKQQETLDMLTREFRAETARAGGDNSAMVEDFANKIRGMLTPEQAAQFDKRIEKLRPPAAQPSVQRTPHVTTRPAGEAQPPGAAPPGK
;
A
#
# COMPACT_ATOMS: atom_id res chain seq x y z
N MET A 1 1.08 40.19 55.30
CA MET A 1 -0.07 40.85 55.94
C MET A 1 -0.66 41.85 54.97
N PHE A 2 -1.99 41.91 54.90
CA PHE A 2 -2.89 42.75 54.09
C PHE A 2 -3.09 42.42 52.59
N ARG A 3 -4.29 41.86 52.37
CA ARG A 3 -5.08 41.72 51.14
C ARG A 3 -5.43 43.09 50.54
N MET A 4 -5.62 43.17 49.23
CA MET A 4 -6.85 43.79 48.69
C MET A 4 -7.11 43.38 47.23
N THR A 5 -8.13 42.57 47.06
CA THR A 5 -8.79 42.23 45.80
C THR A 5 -9.59 43.45 45.32
N LEU A 6 -9.40 43.90 44.09
CA LEU A 6 -10.29 44.86 43.44
C LEU A 6 -10.91 44.23 42.18
N ILE A 7 -12.21 43.99 42.28
CA ILE A 7 -13.09 43.52 41.22
C ILE A 7 -13.59 44.76 40.48
N ILE A 8 -13.30 44.87 39.18
CA ILE A 8 -13.92 45.88 38.31
C ILE A 8 -14.98 45.16 37.47
N LEU A 9 -16.23 45.48 37.80
CA LEU A 9 -17.44 45.08 37.10
C LEU A 9 -17.66 46.08 35.95
N LEU A 10 -17.56 45.65 34.69
CA LEU A 10 -17.97 46.46 33.54
C LEU A 10 -19.30 45.93 33.00
N ALA A 11 -20.35 46.73 33.16
CA ALA A 11 -21.66 46.53 32.58
C ALA A 11 -21.65 46.98 31.11
N GLY A 12 -21.75 46.03 30.18
CA GLY A 12 -21.98 46.29 28.76
C GLY A 12 -23.45 46.06 28.41
N ALA A 13 -24.16 47.13 28.08
CA ALA A 13 -25.51 47.08 27.56
C ALA A 13 -25.53 46.44 26.17
N ALA A 14 -26.22 45.30 26.04
CA ALA A 14 -26.51 44.69 24.74
C ALA A 14 -27.83 45.25 24.22
N LEU A 15 -27.76 46.04 23.14
CA LEU A 15 -28.93 46.41 22.33
C LEU A 15 -29.42 45.17 21.57
N ALA A 16 -30.68 44.80 21.78
CA ALA A 16 -31.36 43.77 21.03
C ALA A 16 -31.58 44.22 19.57
N GLN A 17 -30.84 43.65 18.62
CA GLN A 17 -31.19 43.70 17.21
C GLN A 17 -32.05 42.47 16.87
N THR A 18 -33.32 42.73 16.57
CA THR A 18 -34.27 41.76 16.04
C THR A 18 -33.92 41.46 14.58
N THR A 19 -33.10 40.43 14.34
CA THR A 19 -32.87 39.88 13.00
C THR A 19 -33.93 38.83 12.69
N ALA A 20 -34.63 39.03 11.57
CA ALA A 20 -35.62 38.10 11.01
C ALA A 20 -35.03 36.68 10.82
N PRO A 21 -35.84 35.62 11.01
CA PRO A 21 -35.39 34.26 10.76
C PRO A 21 -35.16 34.06 9.27
N ALA A 22 -33.90 33.88 8.88
CA ALA A 22 -33.54 33.36 7.57
C ALA A 22 -34.04 31.91 7.43
N PRO A 23 -34.44 31.47 6.23
CA PRO A 23 -34.80 30.08 5.98
C PRO A 23 -33.57 29.19 6.23
N THR A 24 -33.62 28.41 7.31
CA THR A 24 -32.70 27.30 7.59
C THR A 24 -32.85 26.26 6.49
N ALA A 25 -32.08 26.41 5.42
CA ALA A 25 -31.72 25.30 4.55
C ALA A 25 -30.81 24.38 5.38
N THR A 26 -31.39 23.35 5.97
CA THR A 26 -30.65 22.28 6.64
C THR A 26 -29.64 21.71 5.64
N PRO A 27 -28.32 21.83 5.88
CA PRO A 27 -27.35 21.09 5.09
C PRO A 27 -27.57 19.62 5.43
N GLY A 28 -28.18 18.88 4.50
CA GLY A 28 -28.22 17.43 4.60
C GLY A 28 -26.77 16.94 4.75
N PRO A 29 -26.49 15.98 5.63
CA PRO A 29 -25.15 15.43 5.77
C PRO A 29 -24.75 14.89 4.40
N ALA A 30 -23.77 15.53 3.77
CA ALA A 30 -23.12 14.99 2.59
C ALA A 30 -22.51 13.66 3.02
N ILE A 31 -23.15 12.56 2.62
CA ILE A 31 -22.60 11.23 2.75
C ILE A 31 -21.40 11.20 1.81
N ALA A 32 -20.24 11.63 2.32
CA ALA A 32 -18.97 11.50 1.65
C ALA A 32 -18.77 10.00 1.42
N LYS A 33 -18.98 9.56 0.18
CA LYS A 33 -18.62 8.22 -0.26
C LYS A 33 -17.11 8.13 -0.17
N THR A 34 -16.59 7.74 0.99
CA THR A 34 -15.19 7.38 1.15
C THR A 34 -14.98 6.13 0.33
N SER A 35 -14.55 6.28 -0.92
CA SER A 35 -13.95 5.19 -1.68
C SER A 35 -12.74 4.73 -0.88
N LYS A 36 -12.91 3.65 -0.09
CA LYS A 36 -11.80 3.00 0.58
C LYS A 36 -10.88 2.50 -0.52
N GLN A 37 -9.81 3.26 -0.78
CA GLN A 37 -8.82 2.84 -1.76
C GLN A 37 -8.25 1.49 -1.32
N PRO A 38 -7.97 0.58 -2.26
CA PRO A 38 -7.38 -0.69 -1.92
C PRO A 38 -6.01 -0.45 -1.28
N THR A 39 -5.77 -1.05 -0.12
CA THR A 39 -4.43 -1.17 0.45
C THR A 39 -3.57 -2.05 -0.45
N LEU A 40 -2.30 -1.73 -0.61
CA LEU A 40 -1.35 -2.54 -1.34
C LEU A 40 -1.07 -3.83 -0.56
N GLN A 41 -1.69 -4.92 -0.99
CA GLN A 41 -1.57 -6.25 -0.37
C GLN A 41 -1.16 -7.30 -1.40
N GLY A 42 -0.59 -8.40 -0.93
CA GLY A 42 -0.18 -9.53 -1.75
C GLY A 42 0.86 -9.18 -2.82
N GLU A 43 0.74 -9.76 -4.01
CA GLU A 43 1.73 -9.60 -5.09
C GLU A 43 2.07 -8.14 -5.44
N PRO A 44 1.11 -7.20 -5.60
CA PRO A 44 1.43 -5.78 -5.79
C PRO A 44 2.36 -5.18 -4.74
N ARG A 45 2.22 -5.58 -3.47
CA ARG A 45 3.09 -5.16 -2.37
C ARG A 45 4.50 -5.71 -2.56
N LEU A 46 4.63 -6.99 -2.88
CA LEU A 46 5.94 -7.64 -3.11
C LEU A 46 6.67 -6.99 -4.28
N ARG A 47 5.96 -6.73 -5.39
CA ARG A 47 6.51 -6.04 -6.57
C ARG A 47 6.96 -4.61 -6.25
N TYR A 48 6.18 -3.88 -5.43
CA TYR A 48 6.59 -2.56 -4.97
C TYR A 48 7.88 -2.60 -4.17
N ILE A 49 8.02 -3.57 -3.26
CA ILE A 49 9.24 -3.75 -2.46
C ILE A 49 10.43 -4.02 -3.38
N CYS A 50 10.32 -4.95 -4.34
CA CYS A 50 11.37 -5.22 -5.32
C CYS A 50 11.76 -3.97 -6.13
N LYS A 51 10.79 -3.13 -6.51
CA LYS A 51 11.02 -1.86 -7.22
C LYS A 51 11.84 -0.87 -6.39
N GLN A 52 11.69 -0.84 -5.06
CA GLN A 52 12.46 0.07 -4.21
C GLN A 52 13.94 -0.30 -4.06
N LEU A 53 14.26 -1.59 -4.18
CA LEU A 53 15.58 -2.15 -3.84
C LEU A 53 16.63 -2.02 -4.95
N ASP A 54 16.26 -1.47 -6.11
CA ASP A 54 17.14 -1.31 -7.27
C ASP A 54 17.90 -2.62 -7.59
N LEU A 55 17.17 -3.74 -7.60
CA LEU A 55 17.72 -5.09 -7.79
C LEU A 55 18.55 -5.21 -9.08
N THR A 56 19.65 -5.96 -9.02
CA THR A 56 20.42 -6.34 -10.22
C THR A 56 19.58 -7.24 -11.14
N PRO A 57 19.93 -7.42 -12.43
CA PRO A 57 19.20 -8.32 -13.32
C PRO A 57 19.04 -9.74 -12.77
N GLN A 58 20.08 -10.30 -12.16
CA GLN A 58 20.05 -11.62 -11.54
C GLN A 58 19.12 -11.65 -10.31
N GLN A 59 19.20 -10.64 -9.43
CA GLN A 59 18.30 -10.54 -8.28
C GLN A 59 16.84 -10.36 -8.70
N LYS A 60 16.56 -9.67 -9.82
CA LYS A 60 15.20 -9.53 -10.36
C LYS A 60 14.64 -10.88 -10.81
N GLU A 61 15.41 -11.70 -11.51
CA GLU A 61 14.99 -13.04 -11.93
C GLU A 61 14.68 -13.94 -10.71
N GLN A 62 15.53 -13.89 -9.69
CA GLN A 62 15.29 -14.58 -8.42
C GLN A 62 14.04 -14.04 -7.70
N ALA A 63 13.83 -12.73 -7.68
CA ALA A 63 12.63 -12.11 -7.10
C ALA A 63 11.35 -12.54 -7.82
N GLU A 64 11.35 -12.59 -9.15
CA GLU A 64 10.21 -13.08 -9.94
C GLU A 64 9.93 -14.56 -9.66
N SER A 65 10.98 -15.36 -9.43
CA SER A 65 10.82 -16.76 -9.03
C SER A 65 10.15 -16.88 -7.65
N LEU A 66 10.54 -16.04 -6.68
CA LEU A 66 9.90 -15.97 -5.37
C LEU A 66 8.43 -15.49 -5.47
N ILE A 67 8.14 -14.52 -6.33
CA ILE A 67 6.76 -14.07 -6.59
C ILE A 67 5.92 -15.19 -7.23
N ALA A 68 6.50 -15.97 -8.14
CA ALA A 68 5.80 -17.10 -8.74
C ALA A 68 5.47 -18.19 -7.69
N VAL A 69 6.38 -18.47 -6.75
CA VAL A 69 6.13 -19.36 -5.61
C VAL A 69 5.02 -18.81 -4.74
N TYR A 70 5.09 -17.53 -4.36
CA TYR A 70 4.02 -16.85 -3.61
C TYR A 70 2.66 -17.03 -4.30
N ALA A 71 2.57 -16.70 -5.59
CA ALA A 71 1.32 -16.81 -6.35
C ALA A 71 0.80 -18.25 -6.40
N ALA A 72 1.69 -19.24 -6.55
CA ALA A 72 1.32 -20.66 -6.52
C ALA A 72 0.79 -21.09 -5.14
N THR A 73 1.41 -20.64 -4.05
CA THR A 73 0.95 -20.90 -2.68
C THR A 73 -0.43 -20.31 -2.42
N ILE A 74 -0.67 -19.06 -2.84
CA ILE A 74 -2.00 -18.44 -2.74
C ILE A 74 -3.02 -19.20 -3.59
N ALA A 75 -2.67 -19.58 -4.82
CA ALA A 75 -3.56 -20.33 -5.70
C ALA A 75 -3.92 -21.72 -5.13
N ALA A 76 -2.94 -22.43 -4.58
CA ALA A 76 -3.15 -23.73 -3.93
C ALA A 76 -4.06 -23.60 -2.69
N ALA A 77 -3.90 -22.52 -1.92
CA ALA A 77 -4.74 -22.23 -0.76
C ALA A 77 -6.13 -21.67 -1.09
N SER A 78 -6.40 -21.35 -2.38
CA SER A 78 -7.67 -20.77 -2.82
C SER A 78 -8.79 -21.79 -3.04
N ASP A 79 -8.58 -23.07 -2.68
CA ASP A 79 -9.66 -24.05 -2.64
C ASP A 79 -10.76 -23.56 -1.68
N LYS A 80 -12.01 -23.56 -2.15
CA LYS A 80 -13.13 -22.93 -1.44
C LYS A 80 -13.38 -23.57 -0.08
N ASP A 81 -13.27 -24.89 0.01
CA ASP A 81 -13.57 -25.62 1.24
C ASP A 81 -12.42 -25.45 2.24
N GLN A 82 -11.17 -25.46 1.77
CA GLN A 82 -10.01 -25.13 2.61
C GLN A 82 -10.05 -23.69 3.12
N MET A 83 -10.40 -22.73 2.25
CA MET A 83 -10.54 -21.32 2.63
C MET A 83 -11.62 -21.14 3.70
N LEU A 84 -12.76 -21.83 3.58
CA LEU A 84 -13.81 -21.79 4.61
C LEU A 84 -13.35 -22.42 5.94
N ALA A 85 -12.57 -23.50 5.90
CA ALA A 85 -12.00 -24.10 7.10
C ALA A 85 -11.02 -23.12 7.79
N VAL A 86 -10.12 -22.51 7.02
CA VAL A 86 -9.19 -21.48 7.50
C VAL A 86 -9.92 -20.29 8.11
N LEU A 87 -10.98 -19.78 7.45
CA LEU A 87 -11.75 -18.65 7.97
C LEU A 87 -12.42 -18.97 9.31
N ARG A 88 -12.91 -20.20 9.50
CA ARG A 88 -13.47 -20.64 10.79
C ARG A 88 -12.40 -20.70 11.87
N GLU A 89 -11.23 -21.25 11.56
CA GLU A 89 -10.10 -21.29 12.49
C GLU A 89 -9.66 -19.88 12.91
N ILE A 90 -9.50 -18.97 11.95
CA ILE A 90 -9.16 -17.56 12.20
C ILE A 90 -10.20 -16.89 13.10
N GLN A 91 -11.50 -17.18 12.90
CA GLN A 91 -12.57 -16.65 13.74
C GLN A 91 -12.43 -17.11 15.20
N VAL A 92 -12.15 -18.39 15.42
CA VAL A 92 -11.94 -18.95 16.78
C VAL A 92 -10.70 -18.33 17.43
N LEU A 93 -9.56 -18.33 16.73
CA LEU A 93 -8.32 -17.75 17.24
C LEU A 93 -8.46 -16.25 17.56
N SER A 94 -9.23 -15.52 16.76
CA SER A 94 -9.51 -14.10 17.00
C SER A 94 -10.34 -13.87 18.27
N GLN A 95 -11.30 -14.75 18.57
CA GLN A 95 -12.08 -14.68 19.80
C GLN A 95 -11.20 -14.97 21.02
N GLU A 96 -10.40 -16.04 20.98
CA GLU A 96 -9.45 -16.37 22.05
C GLU A 96 -8.44 -15.24 22.30
N LEU A 97 -8.00 -14.55 21.23
CA LEU A 97 -7.07 -13.43 21.35
C LEU A 97 -7.71 -12.25 22.09
N GLN A 98 -9.00 -11.97 21.85
CA GLN A 98 -9.73 -10.92 22.56
C GLN A 98 -9.91 -11.26 24.04
N GLU A 99 -10.16 -12.54 24.37
CA GLU A 99 -10.25 -13.00 25.75
C GLU A 99 -8.89 -12.90 26.47
N ALA A 100 -7.81 -13.35 25.84
CA ALA A 100 -6.46 -13.23 26.38
C ALA A 100 -6.06 -11.76 26.61
N LYS A 101 -6.44 -10.85 25.70
CA LYS A 101 -6.26 -9.39 25.87
C LYS A 101 -7.04 -8.83 27.07
N LYS A 102 -8.29 -9.26 27.28
CA LYS A 102 -9.08 -8.85 28.45
C LYS A 102 -8.48 -9.39 29.75
N ALA A 103 -7.89 -10.59 29.72
CA ALA A 103 -7.23 -11.21 30.85
C ALA A 103 -5.80 -10.68 31.11
N GLY A 104 -5.21 -9.93 30.17
CA GLY A 104 -3.82 -9.46 30.26
C GLY A 104 -2.77 -10.58 30.13
N ASP A 105 -3.11 -11.70 29.49
CA ASP A 105 -2.20 -12.84 29.32
C ASP A 105 -1.29 -12.66 28.08
N GLU A 106 -0.17 -11.96 28.28
CA GLU A 106 0.81 -11.65 27.24
C GLU A 106 1.42 -12.91 26.57
N ALA A 107 1.61 -13.99 27.34
CA ALA A 107 2.15 -15.24 26.79
C ALA A 107 1.14 -15.87 25.83
N ARG A 108 -0.14 -15.91 26.22
CA ARG A 108 -1.22 -16.42 25.36
C ARG A 108 -1.46 -15.54 24.15
N ILE A 109 -1.41 -14.21 24.31
CA ILE A 109 -1.50 -13.26 23.18
C ILE A 109 -0.42 -13.54 22.14
N LYS A 110 0.84 -13.74 22.57
CA LYS A 110 1.95 -14.03 21.67
C LYS A 110 1.74 -15.34 20.90
N GLU A 111 1.31 -16.39 21.59
CA GLU A 111 1.06 -17.69 20.96
C GLU A 111 -0.12 -17.63 19.97
N LEU A 112 -1.22 -16.97 20.33
CA LEU A 112 -2.37 -16.82 19.44
C LEU A 112 -2.06 -15.97 18.20
N ASN A 113 -1.26 -14.92 18.36
CA ASN A 113 -0.77 -14.15 17.21
C ASN A 113 0.08 -15.00 16.27
N LYS A 114 0.92 -15.90 16.82
CA LYS A 114 1.72 -16.83 16.03
C LYS A 114 0.82 -17.81 15.25
N ARG A 115 -0.15 -18.43 15.92
CA ARG A 115 -1.12 -19.34 15.30
C ARG A 115 -1.97 -18.66 14.22
N LEU A 116 -2.40 -17.42 14.44
CA LEU A 116 -3.13 -16.64 13.42
C LEU A 116 -2.30 -16.39 12.16
N ARG A 117 -0.99 -16.13 12.32
CA ARG A 117 -0.08 -16.00 11.17
C ARG A 117 0.08 -17.31 10.43
N GLU A 118 0.25 -18.41 11.16
CA GLU A 118 0.37 -19.76 10.57
C GLU A 118 -0.92 -20.21 9.87
N ALA A 119 -2.09 -19.83 10.40
CA ALA A 119 -3.38 -20.13 9.80
C ALA A 119 -3.70 -19.28 8.57
N THR A 120 -2.92 -18.24 8.26
CA THR A 120 -3.17 -17.34 7.12
C THR A 120 -2.16 -17.63 6.01
N PRO A 121 -2.52 -18.37 4.94
CA PRO A 121 -1.59 -18.76 3.88
C PRO A 121 -0.90 -17.56 3.22
N GLY A 122 -1.60 -16.43 3.11
CA GLY A 122 -1.05 -15.18 2.59
C GLY A 122 0.13 -14.64 3.40
N LEU A 123 0.06 -14.72 4.73
CA LEU A 123 1.12 -14.24 5.61
C LEU A 123 2.32 -15.18 5.59
N GLN A 124 2.10 -16.49 5.56
CA GLN A 124 3.17 -17.47 5.42
C GLN A 124 3.93 -17.30 4.10
N ALA A 125 3.20 -17.19 2.99
CA ALA A 125 3.80 -16.99 1.67
C ALA A 125 4.57 -15.65 1.60
N GLU A 126 4.05 -14.58 2.22
CA GLU A 126 4.75 -13.30 2.32
C GLU A 126 6.04 -13.42 3.18
N ASP A 127 5.98 -14.11 4.32
CA ASP A 127 7.13 -14.35 5.19
C ASP A 127 8.23 -15.17 4.48
N GLU A 128 7.86 -16.21 3.75
CA GLU A 128 8.78 -17.02 2.93
C GLU A 128 9.42 -16.17 1.82
N PHE A 129 8.62 -15.37 1.11
CA PHE A 129 9.11 -14.42 0.13
C PHE A 129 10.13 -13.44 0.75
N MET A 130 9.81 -12.84 1.90
CA MET A 130 10.69 -11.88 2.57
C MET A 130 11.98 -12.51 3.06
N SER A 131 11.92 -13.75 3.54
CA SER A 131 13.10 -14.53 3.94
C SER A 131 14.01 -14.80 2.75
N GLY A 132 13.46 -15.30 1.64
CA GLY A 132 14.20 -15.53 0.40
C GLY A 132 14.80 -14.25 -0.17
N LEU A 133 14.02 -13.16 -0.19
CA LEU A 133 14.49 -11.85 -0.63
C LEU A 133 15.68 -11.38 0.19
N ARG A 134 15.60 -11.38 1.53
CA ARG A 134 16.71 -10.96 2.41
C ARG A 134 17.99 -11.77 2.20
N GLY A 135 17.88 -13.06 1.85
CA GLY A 135 19.02 -13.94 1.58
C GLY A 135 19.82 -13.54 0.33
N MET A 136 19.21 -12.87 -0.65
CA MET A 136 19.87 -12.45 -1.89
C MET A 136 20.23 -10.96 -1.95
N LEU A 137 19.82 -10.16 -0.97
CA LEU A 137 20.14 -8.72 -0.92
C LEU A 137 21.57 -8.47 -0.44
N THR A 138 22.19 -7.45 -1.01
CA THR A 138 23.46 -6.91 -0.50
C THR A 138 23.27 -6.19 0.83
N ASP A 139 24.35 -5.95 1.57
CA ASP A 139 24.29 -5.21 2.83
C ASP A 139 23.83 -3.76 2.64
N GLU A 140 24.04 -3.17 1.46
CA GLU A 140 23.53 -1.84 1.10
C GLU A 140 22.01 -1.84 0.84
N GLN A 141 21.45 -2.94 0.35
CA GLN A 141 20.02 -3.05 0.04
C GLN A 141 19.15 -3.38 1.26
N LYS A 142 19.70 -4.11 2.25
CA LYS A 142 18.99 -4.46 3.49
C LYS A 142 18.40 -3.25 4.27
N PRO A 143 19.11 -2.13 4.46
CA PRO A 143 18.52 -0.95 5.11
C PRO A 143 17.42 -0.28 4.26
N ILE A 144 17.51 -0.36 2.93
CA ILE A 144 16.47 0.12 2.01
C ILE A 144 15.20 -0.72 2.17
N LEU A 145 15.35 -2.05 2.29
CA LEU A 145 14.23 -2.95 2.60
C LEU A 145 13.54 -2.58 3.91
N ALA A 146 14.31 -2.39 4.99
CA ALA A 146 13.77 -2.02 6.29
C ALA A 146 12.97 -0.70 6.24
N THR A 147 13.55 0.33 5.61
CA THR A 147 12.89 1.63 5.41
C THR A 147 11.62 1.50 4.56
N THR A 148 11.65 0.66 3.53
CA THR A 148 10.48 0.40 2.66
C THR A 148 9.36 -0.29 3.42
N LEU A 149 9.69 -1.28 4.26
CA LEU A 149 8.70 -1.98 5.09
C LEU A 149 8.08 -1.05 6.13
N GLU A 150 8.88 -0.22 6.81
CA GLU A 150 8.38 0.80 7.74
C GLU A 150 7.46 1.81 7.04
N ARG A 151 7.81 2.21 5.81
CA ARG A 151 6.93 3.07 5.01
C ARG A 151 5.60 2.39 4.71
N LEU A 152 5.61 1.13 4.29
CA LEU A 152 4.39 0.37 3.97
C LEU A 152 3.51 0.14 5.21
N GLU A 153 4.11 0.01 6.39
CA GLU A 153 3.37 -0.11 7.65
C GLU A 153 2.65 1.20 8.01
N ARG A 154 3.32 2.34 7.80
CA ARG A 154 2.74 3.68 8.04
C ARG A 154 1.73 4.10 6.98
N ASP A 155 1.94 3.67 5.73
CA ASP A 155 1.14 4.03 4.57
C ASP A 155 0.97 2.82 3.64
N PRO A 156 -0.03 1.96 3.90
CA PRO A 156 -0.26 0.76 3.12
C PRO A 156 -0.85 1.06 1.74
N HIS A 157 -1.31 2.28 1.46
CA HIS A 157 -1.85 2.65 0.15
C HIS A 157 -0.77 3.11 -0.82
N VAL A 158 0.40 3.51 -0.29
CA VAL A 158 1.57 3.94 -1.08
C VAL A 158 1.19 5.05 -2.07
N GLN A 159 0.37 5.99 -1.61
CA GLN A 159 -0.01 7.12 -2.45
C GLN A 159 1.19 8.04 -2.64
N LEU A 160 1.28 8.62 -3.84
CA LEU A 160 2.19 9.72 -4.07
C LEU A 160 1.73 10.90 -3.20
N LYS A 161 2.61 11.40 -2.33
CA LYS A 161 2.29 12.54 -1.46
C LYS A 161 2.86 13.83 -2.04
N PRO A 162 2.21 14.98 -1.81
CA PRO A 162 2.74 16.29 -2.23
C PRO A 162 4.15 16.55 -1.70
N VAL A 163 4.42 16.15 -0.46
CA VAL A 163 5.75 16.29 0.16
C VAL A 163 6.83 15.52 -0.58
N ASP A 164 6.50 14.34 -1.11
CA ASP A 164 7.44 13.54 -1.88
C ASP A 164 7.72 14.20 -3.24
N VAL A 165 6.69 14.74 -3.90
CA VAL A 165 6.82 15.49 -5.15
C VAL A 165 7.73 16.71 -4.98
N ILE A 166 7.49 17.50 -3.93
CA ILE A 166 8.30 18.68 -3.60
C ILE A 166 9.74 18.28 -3.33
N ARG A 167 9.96 17.26 -2.49
CA ARG A 167 11.31 16.78 -2.14
C ARG A 167 12.09 16.33 -3.37
N VAL A 168 11.43 15.57 -4.26
CA VAL A 168 12.04 15.12 -5.51
C VAL A 168 12.42 16.33 -6.38
N ALA A 169 11.56 17.34 -6.48
CA ALA A 169 11.84 18.56 -7.25
C ALA A 169 13.03 19.34 -6.67
N THR A 170 13.06 19.56 -5.35
CA THR A 170 14.13 20.33 -4.69
C THR A 170 15.51 19.68 -4.80
N ASP A 171 15.56 18.35 -4.87
CA ASP A 171 16.81 17.61 -5.03
C ASP A 171 17.47 17.78 -6.41
N LEU A 172 16.75 18.33 -7.40
CA LEU A 172 17.23 18.50 -8.79
C LEU A 172 18.04 19.79 -9.01
N LYS A 173 18.42 20.49 -7.94
CA LYS A 173 19.20 21.73 -7.98
C LYS A 173 18.55 22.77 -8.90
N LEU A 174 17.33 23.16 -8.55
CA LEU A 174 16.55 24.16 -9.27
C LEU A 174 17.27 25.51 -9.32
N ASP A 175 17.13 26.24 -10.42
CA ASP A 175 17.56 27.64 -10.47
C ASP A 175 16.62 28.56 -9.67
N ALA A 176 16.99 29.82 -9.50
CA ALA A 176 16.22 30.76 -8.68
C ALA A 176 14.77 30.96 -9.18
N LYS A 177 14.56 30.99 -10.50
CA LYS A 177 13.24 31.19 -11.12
C LYS A 177 12.38 29.93 -10.96
N GLN A 178 12.98 28.76 -11.14
CA GLN A 178 12.33 27.47 -10.89
C GLN A 178 11.95 27.33 -9.41
N GLN A 179 12.82 27.73 -8.49
CA GLN A 179 12.53 27.68 -7.06
C GLN A 179 11.35 28.59 -6.68
N GLU A 180 11.32 29.83 -7.19
CA GLU A 180 10.19 30.73 -6.99
C GLU A 180 8.88 30.14 -7.53
N THR A 181 8.94 29.50 -8.70
CA THR A 181 7.79 28.83 -9.31
C THR A 181 7.31 27.65 -8.47
N LEU A 182 8.24 26.83 -7.94
CA LEU A 182 7.91 25.72 -7.05
C LEU A 182 7.24 26.20 -5.76
N ASP A 183 7.72 27.29 -5.17
CA ASP A 183 7.15 27.88 -3.96
C ASP A 183 5.73 28.41 -4.21
N MET A 184 5.52 29.06 -5.36
CA MET A 184 4.19 29.50 -5.81
C MET A 184 3.24 28.32 -5.97
N LEU A 185 3.62 27.30 -6.75
CA LEU A 185 2.80 26.10 -6.97
C LEU A 185 2.49 25.38 -5.64
N THR A 186 3.45 25.32 -4.72
CA THR A 186 3.25 24.71 -3.40
C THR A 186 2.22 25.48 -2.57
N ARG A 187 2.24 26.81 -2.61
CA ARG A 187 1.23 27.66 -1.93
C ARG A 187 -0.16 27.47 -2.54
N GLU A 188 -0.26 27.45 -3.87
CA GLU A 188 -1.51 27.21 -4.59
C GLU A 188 -2.10 25.84 -4.24
N PHE A 189 -1.28 24.78 -4.31
CA PHE A 189 -1.71 23.44 -3.98
C PHE A 189 -2.23 23.32 -2.53
N ARG A 190 -1.54 23.96 -1.56
CA ARG A 190 -2.01 24.01 -0.16
C ARG A 190 -3.36 24.73 -0.03
N ALA A 191 -3.55 25.82 -0.77
CA ALA A 191 -4.82 26.55 -0.76
C ALA A 191 -5.96 25.76 -1.41
N GLU A 192 -5.69 25.03 -2.50
CA GLU A 192 -6.68 24.18 -3.17
C GLU A 192 -7.05 22.96 -2.32
N THR A 193 -6.07 22.25 -1.74
CA THR A 193 -6.33 21.08 -0.88
C THR A 193 -7.10 21.42 0.38
N ALA A 194 -6.89 22.60 0.96
CA ALA A 194 -7.69 23.11 2.08
C ALA A 194 -9.18 23.31 1.72
N ARG A 195 -9.50 23.52 0.44
CA ARG A 195 -10.87 23.70 -0.05
C ARG A 195 -11.52 22.39 -0.50
N ALA A 196 -10.75 21.48 -1.10
CA ALA A 196 -11.28 20.26 -1.70
C ALA A 196 -11.84 19.28 -0.66
N GLY A 197 -11.08 19.03 0.42
CA GLY A 197 -11.41 18.00 1.41
C GLY A 197 -11.38 16.57 0.85
N GLY A 198 -10.77 15.63 1.56
CA GLY A 198 -10.77 14.22 1.18
C GLY A 198 -9.57 13.77 0.32
N ASP A 199 -9.82 12.85 -0.61
CA ASP A 199 -8.81 12.21 -1.47
C ASP A 199 -8.30 13.21 -2.53
N ASN A 200 -7.03 13.58 -2.40
CA ASN A 200 -6.38 14.57 -3.26
C ASN A 200 -5.47 13.92 -4.32
N SER A 201 -5.53 12.60 -4.53
CA SER A 201 -4.63 11.88 -5.44
C SER A 201 -4.55 12.48 -6.85
N ALA A 202 -5.69 12.82 -7.45
CA ALA A 202 -5.72 13.50 -8.76
C ALA A 202 -5.03 14.87 -8.73
N MET A 203 -5.24 15.65 -7.65
CA MET A 203 -4.57 16.94 -7.48
C MET A 203 -3.05 16.78 -7.33
N VAL A 204 -2.58 15.71 -6.66
CA VAL A 204 -1.14 15.44 -6.54
C VAL A 204 -0.53 15.13 -7.89
N GLU A 205 -1.22 14.37 -8.74
CA GLU A 205 -0.76 14.08 -10.10
C GLU A 205 -0.72 15.35 -10.96
N ASP A 206 -1.75 16.19 -10.89
CA ASP A 206 -1.75 17.50 -11.57
C ASP A 206 -0.61 18.40 -11.07
N PHE A 207 -0.36 18.40 -9.76
CA PHE A 207 0.75 19.13 -9.15
C PHE A 207 2.11 18.62 -9.62
N ALA A 208 2.30 17.31 -9.70
CA ALA A 208 3.51 16.71 -10.25
C ALA A 208 3.71 17.08 -11.74
N ASN A 209 2.63 17.12 -12.53
CA ASN A 209 2.68 17.54 -13.93
C ASN A 209 3.02 19.03 -14.08
N LYS A 210 2.46 19.92 -13.24
CA LYS A 210 2.81 21.34 -13.21
C LYS A 210 4.30 21.55 -12.90
N ILE A 211 4.83 20.83 -11.91
CA ILE A 211 6.26 20.86 -11.56
C ILE A 211 7.10 20.36 -12.74
N ARG A 212 6.73 19.24 -13.37
CA ARG A 212 7.44 18.71 -14.54
C ARG A 212 7.56 19.74 -15.67
N GLY A 213 6.51 20.53 -15.90
CA GLY A 213 6.48 21.56 -16.96
C GLY A 213 7.45 22.74 -16.78
N MET A 214 7.96 22.99 -15.57
CA MET A 214 8.95 24.05 -15.30
C MET A 214 10.42 23.55 -15.29
N LEU A 215 10.63 22.24 -15.38
CA LEU A 215 11.97 21.63 -15.35
C LEU A 215 12.63 21.65 -16.73
N THR A 216 13.96 21.66 -16.77
CA THR A 216 14.69 21.37 -18.03
C THR A 216 14.45 19.92 -18.46
N PRO A 217 14.68 19.55 -19.73
CA PRO A 217 14.49 18.16 -20.18
C PRO A 217 15.27 17.13 -19.34
N GLU A 218 16.50 17.46 -18.95
CA GLU A 218 17.35 16.59 -18.15
C GLU A 218 16.83 16.45 -16.71
N GLN A 219 16.36 17.55 -16.10
CA GLN A 219 15.75 17.54 -14.78
C GLN A 219 14.41 16.78 -14.81
N ALA A 220 13.58 17.00 -15.82
CA ALA A 220 12.31 16.31 -16.00
C ALA A 220 12.50 14.79 -16.10
N ALA A 221 13.51 14.32 -16.83
CA ALA A 221 13.81 12.89 -16.89
C ALA A 221 14.22 12.30 -15.52
N GLN A 222 14.99 13.05 -14.72
CA GLN A 222 15.34 12.63 -13.36
C GLN A 222 14.15 12.67 -12.40
N PHE A 223 13.31 13.70 -12.52
CA PHE A 223 12.06 13.86 -11.79
C PHE A 223 11.13 12.67 -12.05
N ASP A 224 10.86 12.37 -13.33
CA ASP A 224 10.00 11.27 -13.75
C ASP A 224 10.50 9.94 -13.21
N LYS A 225 11.81 9.67 -13.30
CA LYS A 225 12.41 8.45 -12.77
C LYS A 225 12.19 8.30 -11.26
N ARG A 226 12.33 9.39 -10.49
CA ARG A 226 12.17 9.38 -9.03
C ARG A 226 10.71 9.30 -8.61
N ILE A 227 9.82 10.05 -9.26
CA ILE A 227 8.37 9.97 -9.03
C ILE A 227 7.86 8.57 -9.36
N GLU A 228 8.30 8.00 -10.48
CA GLU A 228 7.90 6.66 -10.87
C GLU A 228 8.36 5.64 -9.83
N LYS A 229 9.55 5.78 -9.23
CA LYS A 229 9.97 4.91 -8.12
C LYS A 229 9.00 4.97 -6.94
N LEU A 230 8.42 6.14 -6.64
CA LEU A 230 7.51 6.29 -5.50
C LEU A 230 6.10 5.74 -5.77
N ARG A 231 5.69 5.66 -7.02
CA ARG A 231 4.36 5.14 -7.40
C ARG A 231 4.25 3.63 -7.17
N PRO A 232 3.07 3.15 -6.75
CA PRO A 232 2.78 1.72 -6.72
C PRO A 232 2.94 1.15 -8.15
N PRO A 233 3.36 -0.12 -8.30
CA PRO A 233 3.41 -0.73 -9.61
C PRO A 233 2.02 -0.66 -10.25
N ALA A 234 1.96 -0.23 -11.52
CA ALA A 234 0.72 -0.34 -12.28
C ALA A 234 0.25 -1.78 -12.19
N ALA A 235 -1.05 -1.98 -11.91
CA ALA A 235 -1.63 -3.31 -11.90
C ALA A 235 -1.32 -3.95 -13.26
N GLN A 236 -0.42 -4.93 -13.28
CA GLN A 236 -0.19 -5.68 -14.50
C GLN A 236 -1.50 -6.37 -14.83
N PRO A 237 -1.97 -6.34 -16.09
CA PRO A 237 -3.11 -7.14 -16.47
C PRO A 237 -2.77 -8.57 -16.09
N SER A 238 -3.56 -9.17 -15.18
CA SER A 238 -3.37 -10.54 -14.74
C SER A 238 -3.34 -11.40 -16.00
N VAL A 239 -2.14 -11.76 -16.45
CA VAL A 239 -1.99 -12.63 -17.60
C VAL A 239 -2.54 -13.94 -17.06
N GLN A 240 -3.78 -14.26 -17.43
CA GLN A 240 -4.32 -15.60 -17.26
C GLN A 240 -3.36 -16.50 -18.01
N ARG A 241 -2.37 -17.04 -17.31
CA ARG A 241 -1.51 -18.09 -17.83
C ARG A 241 -2.46 -19.25 -18.02
N THR A 242 -2.96 -19.39 -19.24
CA THR A 242 -3.67 -20.59 -19.66
C THR A 242 -2.78 -21.75 -19.28
N PRO A 243 -3.28 -22.74 -18.51
CA PRO A 243 -2.49 -23.91 -18.20
C PRO A 243 -2.06 -24.51 -19.52
N HIS A 244 -0.75 -24.56 -19.77
CA HIS A 244 -0.22 -25.33 -20.87
C HIS A 244 -0.65 -26.77 -20.61
N VAL A 245 -1.72 -27.19 -21.27
CA VAL A 245 -2.03 -28.60 -21.45
C VAL A 245 -0.86 -29.14 -22.25
N THR A 246 0.08 -29.81 -21.56
CA THR A 246 1.04 -30.68 -22.21
C THR A 246 0.23 -31.76 -22.91
N THR A 247 -0.07 -31.54 -24.19
CA THR A 247 -0.53 -32.57 -25.10
C THR A 247 0.55 -33.64 -25.13
N ARG A 248 0.31 -34.71 -24.37
CA ARG A 248 1.07 -35.96 -24.41
C ARG A 248 1.17 -36.38 -25.89
N PRO A 249 2.37 -36.54 -26.46
CA PRO A 249 2.49 -37.04 -27.82
C PRO A 249 1.92 -38.47 -27.86
N ALA A 250 0.86 -38.64 -28.66
CA ALA A 250 0.33 -39.96 -28.99
C ALA A 250 1.33 -40.65 -29.92
N GLY A 251 2.07 -41.62 -29.38
CA GLY A 251 3.08 -42.32 -30.16
C GLY A 251 3.82 -43.38 -29.36
N GLU A 252 3.10 -44.27 -28.68
CA GLU A 252 3.69 -45.52 -28.20
C GLU A 252 2.85 -46.67 -28.75
N ALA A 253 3.34 -47.22 -29.86
CA ALA A 253 2.77 -48.37 -30.53
C ALA A 253 2.82 -49.57 -29.58
N GLN A 254 1.63 -50.08 -29.26
CA GLN A 254 1.40 -51.30 -28.52
C GLN A 254 2.01 -52.49 -29.29
N PRO A 255 2.91 -53.30 -28.70
CA PRO A 255 3.44 -54.47 -29.38
C PRO A 255 2.34 -55.53 -29.58
N PRO A 256 2.33 -56.25 -30.72
CA PRO A 256 1.33 -57.26 -31.02
C PRO A 256 1.45 -58.44 -30.05
N GLY A 257 0.29 -58.84 -29.51
CA GLY A 257 0.16 -59.95 -28.58
C GLY A 257 0.70 -61.27 -29.14
N ALA A 258 1.45 -61.98 -28.29
CA ALA A 258 1.85 -63.35 -28.54
C ALA A 258 0.61 -64.26 -28.61
N ALA A 259 0.50 -65.02 -29.70
CA ALA A 259 -0.52 -66.03 -29.88
C ALA A 259 -0.35 -67.17 -28.86
N PRO A 260 -1.45 -67.76 -28.35
CA PRO A 260 -1.37 -68.97 -27.53
C PRO A 260 -1.11 -70.20 -28.41
N PRO A 261 -0.37 -71.22 -27.93
CA PRO A 261 -0.23 -72.47 -28.65
C PRO A 261 -1.52 -73.29 -28.53
N GLY A 262 -2.22 -73.47 -29.64
CA GLY A 262 -3.27 -74.48 -29.80
C GLY A 262 -2.66 -75.82 -30.22
N LYS A 263 -3.25 -76.92 -29.74
CA LYS A 263 -3.05 -78.26 -30.31
C LYS A 263 -3.72 -78.37 -31.67
#